data_AF-A0A0C1J407-F1
#
_entry.id   AF-A0A0C1J407-F1
#
_cell.length_a   1.000
_cell.length_b   1.000
_cell.length_c   1.000
_cell.angle_alpha   90.00
_cell.angle_beta   90.00
_cell.angle_gamma   90.00
#
_symmetry.space_group_name_H-M   'P 1'
#
loop_
_entity.id
_entity.type
_entity.pdbx_description
1 polymer ?
#
loop_
_entity_poly.entity_id
_entity_poly.type
_entity_poly.pdbx_seq_one_letter_code
_entity_poly.pdbx_strand_id
1 'polypeptide(L)'
;MESRKVTAQFAVTSDSMNDMTRSLTAQFFFAFVASSMFIIAMLAAAVIWSMHDGFARYLLHEELGMFAGMAETLGQRYDPENPHWPDLTSDPNAWQDFVAEHYAHPKIEENDTGLGETVGGPPSLEAKLFLLNQDGAEIIAPQIRGDVVETLPILLPGQKEAPVGWVGLSSVADV
;
A
#
# COMPACT_ATOMS: atom_id res chain seq x y z
N MET A 1 -34.93 25.31 76.18
CA MET A 1 -33.67 24.60 75.84
C MET A 1 -33.84 23.99 74.46
N GLU A 2 -33.95 24.80 73.38
CA GLU A 2 -34.28 24.25 72.05
C GLU A 2 -33.91 25.17 70.86
N SER A 3 -32.81 25.92 70.95
CA SER A 3 -32.41 26.86 69.87
C SER A 3 -30.96 26.68 69.42
N ARG A 4 -30.52 25.42 69.26
CA ARG A 4 -29.21 25.07 68.68
C ARG A 4 -29.25 24.02 67.58
N LYS A 5 -30.43 23.44 67.28
CA LYS A 5 -30.54 22.37 66.28
C LYS A 5 -30.72 22.88 64.85
N VAL A 6 -31.24 24.09 64.65
CA VAL A 6 -31.56 24.61 63.30
C VAL A 6 -30.32 25.09 62.54
N THR A 7 -29.29 25.56 63.25
CA THR A 7 -28.09 26.15 62.60
C THR A 7 -27.14 25.10 62.02
N ALA A 8 -27.11 23.87 62.57
CA ALA A 8 -26.24 22.80 62.06
C ALA A 8 -26.80 22.15 60.77
N GLN A 9 -28.11 22.23 60.56
CA GLN A 9 -28.77 21.56 59.44
C GLN A 9 -28.62 22.33 58.11
N PHE A 10 -28.36 23.64 58.16
CA PHE A 10 -28.14 24.47 56.96
C PHE A 10 -26.71 24.44 56.43
N ALA A 11 -25.71 24.16 57.28
CA ALA A 11 -24.30 24.09 56.86
C ALA A 11 -23.96 22.78 56.13
N VAL A 12 -24.62 21.67 56.48
CA VAL A 12 -24.41 20.36 55.84
C VAL A 12 -24.90 20.35 54.39
N THR A 13 -25.93 21.12 54.07
CA THR A 13 -26.53 21.14 52.73
C THR A 13 -25.71 21.94 51.72
N SER A 14 -24.97 22.97 52.14
CA SER A 14 -24.15 23.78 51.22
C SER A 14 -22.85 23.09 50.82
N ASP A 15 -22.26 22.30 51.72
CA ASP A 15 -21.03 21.55 51.44
C ASP A 15 -21.32 20.39 50.47
N SER A 16 -22.41 19.66 50.68
CA SER A 16 -22.82 18.53 49.84
C SER A 16 -23.31 18.93 48.43
N MET A 17 -23.82 20.16 48.23
CA MET A 17 -24.24 20.66 46.89
C MET A 17 -23.06 21.10 46.02
N ASN A 18 -21.98 21.62 46.61
CA ASN A 18 -20.77 22.00 45.88
C ASN A 18 -19.95 20.77 45.46
N ASP A 19 -19.91 19.72 46.27
CA ASP A 19 -19.23 18.47 45.90
C ASP A 19 -19.97 17.71 44.80
N MET A 20 -21.31 17.72 44.79
CA MET A 20 -22.12 17.06 43.77
C MET A 20 -22.01 17.76 42.40
N THR A 21 -22.03 19.09 42.36
CA THR A 21 -21.86 19.86 41.11
C THR A 21 -20.43 19.78 40.56
N ARG A 22 -19.43 19.77 41.44
CA ARG A 22 -18.02 19.57 41.07
C ARG A 22 -17.76 18.18 40.49
N SER A 23 -18.38 17.14 41.04
CA SER A 23 -18.33 15.76 40.51
C SER A 23 -19.01 15.64 39.15
N LEU A 24 -20.20 16.24 38.98
CA LEU A 24 -20.95 16.15 37.73
C LEU A 24 -20.19 16.82 36.57
N THR A 25 -19.63 18.00 36.84
CA THR A 25 -18.88 18.78 35.84
C THR A 25 -17.56 18.08 35.46
N ALA A 26 -16.87 17.48 36.44
CA ALA A 26 -15.68 16.67 36.20
C ALA A 26 -15.98 15.42 35.35
N GLN A 27 -17.13 14.78 35.58
CA GLN A 27 -17.56 13.61 34.81
C GLN A 27 -17.85 13.98 33.35
N PHE A 28 -18.55 15.09 33.09
CA PHE A 28 -18.77 15.56 31.73
C PHE A 28 -17.47 15.98 31.07
N PHE A 29 -16.61 16.72 31.77
CA PHE A 29 -15.31 17.12 31.25
C PHE A 29 -14.47 15.90 30.85
N PHE A 30 -14.41 14.88 31.70
CA PHE A 30 -13.70 13.65 31.39
C PHE A 30 -14.33 12.91 30.21
N ALA A 31 -15.67 12.85 30.13
CA ALA A 31 -16.37 12.26 29.00
C ALA A 31 -16.05 13.00 27.67
N PHE A 32 -15.97 14.33 27.69
CA PHE A 32 -15.55 15.13 26.53
C PHE A 32 -14.10 14.84 26.15
N VAL A 33 -13.17 14.87 27.10
CA VAL A 33 -11.75 14.57 26.84
C VAL A 33 -11.58 13.16 26.29
N ALA A 34 -12.24 12.17 26.89
CA ALA A 34 -12.21 10.78 26.44
C ALA A 34 -12.78 10.65 25.02
N SER A 35 -13.88 11.34 24.72
CA SER A 35 -14.48 11.35 23.38
C SER A 35 -13.56 12.00 22.35
N SER A 36 -12.94 13.13 22.69
CA SER A 36 -11.97 13.81 21.82
C SER A 36 -10.74 12.93 21.57
N MET A 37 -10.18 12.31 22.61
CA MET A 37 -9.06 11.37 22.45
C MET A 37 -9.44 10.18 21.57
N PHE A 38 -10.65 9.63 21.75
CA PHE A 38 -11.14 8.54 20.93
C PHE A 38 -11.26 8.93 19.45
N ILE A 39 -11.81 10.11 19.15
CA ILE A 39 -11.90 10.63 17.78
C ILE A 39 -10.50 10.82 17.19
N ILE A 40 -9.57 11.40 17.94
CA ILE A 40 -8.19 11.61 17.47
C ILE A 40 -7.50 10.27 17.20
N ALA A 41 -7.67 9.28 18.08
CA ALA A 41 -7.11 7.95 17.88
C ALA A 41 -7.66 7.27 16.62
N MET A 42 -8.97 7.41 16.37
CA MET A 42 -9.62 6.86 15.18
C MET A 42 -9.13 7.55 13.90
N LEU A 43 -9.02 8.88 13.89
CA LEU A 43 -8.47 9.63 12.75
C LEU A 43 -6.99 9.26 12.50
N ALA A 44 -6.18 9.15 13.55
CA ALA A 44 -4.79 8.75 13.44
C ALA A 44 -4.66 7.33 12.84
N ALA A 45 -5.45 6.37 13.31
CA ALA A 45 -5.46 5.02 12.76
C ALA A 45 -5.86 5.00 11.27
N ALA A 46 -6.87 5.78 10.89
CA ALA A 46 -7.29 5.90 9.50
C ALA A 46 -6.18 6.49 8.61
N VAL A 47 -5.48 7.52 9.08
CA VAL A 47 -4.36 8.13 8.35
C VAL A 47 -3.19 7.15 8.21
N ILE A 48 -2.84 6.43 9.27
CA ILE A 48 -1.76 5.42 9.23
C ILE A 48 -2.08 4.34 8.20
N TRP A 49 -3.32 3.83 8.20
CA TRP A 49 -3.75 2.85 7.21
C TRP A 49 -3.66 3.43 5.79
N SER A 50 -4.18 4.64 5.59
CA SER A 50 -4.16 5.30 4.29
C SER A 50 -2.74 5.58 3.77
N MET A 51 -1.80 5.94 4.64
CA MET A 51 -0.40 6.15 4.26
C MET A 51 0.27 4.84 3.89
N HIS A 52 -0.04 3.74 4.57
CA HIS A 52 0.54 2.43 4.27
C HIS A 52 0.18 1.96 2.85
N ASP A 53 -1.10 2.03 2.49
CA ASP A 53 -1.59 1.66 1.14
C ASP A 53 -1.08 2.63 0.07
N GLY A 54 -1.11 3.94 0.34
CA GLY A 54 -0.62 4.96 -0.58
C GLY A 54 0.89 4.86 -0.84
N PHE A 55 1.68 4.55 0.18
CA PHE A 55 3.13 4.37 0.05
C PHE A 55 3.48 3.09 -0.70
N ALA A 56 2.77 1.99 -0.43
CA ALA A 56 2.95 0.74 -1.18
C ALA A 56 2.70 0.94 -2.68
N ARG A 57 1.62 1.64 -3.05
CA ARG A 57 1.34 1.99 -4.46
C ARG A 57 2.37 2.95 -5.05
N TYR A 58 2.79 3.96 -4.29
CA TYR A 58 3.78 4.91 -4.78
C TYR A 58 5.13 4.23 -5.07
N LEU A 59 5.60 3.37 -4.15
CA LEU A 59 6.80 2.57 -4.38
C LEU A 59 6.63 1.64 -5.59
N LEU A 60 5.47 0.99 -5.70
CA LEU A 60 5.19 0.09 -6.82
C LEU A 60 5.15 0.83 -8.16
N HIS A 61 4.63 2.06 -8.16
CA HIS A 61 4.60 2.92 -9.34
C HIS A 61 6.01 3.36 -9.77
N GLU A 62 6.86 3.77 -8.83
CA GLU A 62 8.27 4.09 -9.10
C GLU A 62 9.04 2.86 -9.59
N GLU A 63 8.84 1.70 -8.96
CA GLU A 63 9.42 0.43 -9.42
C GLU A 63 8.95 0.08 -10.84
N LEU A 64 7.65 0.23 -11.10
CA LEU A 64 7.07 -0.02 -12.41
C LEU A 64 7.62 0.96 -13.47
N GLY A 65 7.91 2.21 -13.08
CA GLY A 65 8.55 3.21 -13.91
C GLY A 65 9.94 2.80 -14.41
N MET A 66 10.69 1.99 -13.65
CA MET A 66 11.97 1.43 -14.11
C MET A 66 11.78 0.49 -15.32
N PHE A 67 10.59 -0.10 -15.47
CA PHE A 67 10.24 -0.96 -16.62
C PHE A 67 9.70 -0.19 -17.82
N ALA A 68 9.72 1.15 -17.82
CA ALA A 68 9.31 1.95 -18.97
C ALA A 68 10.08 1.57 -20.26
N GLY A 69 11.39 1.33 -20.16
CA GLY A 69 12.18 0.88 -21.31
C GLY A 69 11.81 -0.54 -21.79
N MET A 70 11.36 -1.41 -20.87
CA MET A 70 10.85 -2.74 -21.21
C MET A 70 9.49 -2.66 -21.92
N ALA A 71 8.59 -1.79 -21.46
CA ALA A 71 7.32 -1.54 -22.15
C ALA A 71 7.53 -0.95 -23.55
N GLU A 72 8.53 -0.07 -23.72
CA GLU A 72 8.88 0.46 -25.04
C GLU A 72 9.38 -0.63 -25.99
N THR A 73 10.27 -1.51 -25.51
CA THR A 73 10.78 -2.64 -26.32
C THR A 73 9.69 -3.67 -26.63
N LEU A 74 8.75 -3.92 -25.70
CA LEU A 74 7.55 -4.72 -25.97
C LEU A 74 6.69 -4.10 -27.07
N GLY A 75 6.54 -2.77 -27.07
CA GLY A 75 5.85 -2.03 -28.14
C GLY A 75 6.53 -2.16 -29.49
N GLN A 76 7.87 -2.15 -29.53
CA GLN A 76 8.65 -2.35 -30.76
C GLN A 76 8.57 -3.78 -31.29
N ARG A 77 8.47 -4.77 -30.40
CA ARG A 77 8.35 -6.20 -30.75
C ARG A 77 6.92 -6.65 -31.04
N TYR A 78 5.93 -5.79 -30.84
CA TYR A 78 4.54 -6.13 -31.06
C TYR A 78 4.27 -6.37 -32.55
N ASP A 79 3.71 -7.54 -32.87
CA ASP A 79 3.28 -7.88 -34.22
C ASP A 79 1.85 -7.34 -34.46
N PRO A 80 1.64 -6.35 -35.35
CA PRO A 80 0.31 -5.87 -35.68
C PRO A 80 -0.52 -6.88 -36.48
N GLU A 81 0.10 -7.87 -37.14
CA GLU A 81 -0.60 -8.90 -37.91
C GLU A 81 -1.13 -10.03 -37.01
N ASN A 82 -0.44 -10.34 -35.91
CA ASN A 82 -0.90 -11.22 -34.85
C ASN A 82 -0.80 -10.50 -33.50
N PRO A 83 -1.90 -9.95 -32.95
CA PRO A 83 -1.90 -9.03 -31.81
C PRO A 83 -1.50 -9.68 -30.47
N HIS A 84 -0.25 -10.13 -30.38
CA HIS A 84 0.34 -10.88 -29.28
C HIS A 84 1.88 -10.74 -29.30
N TRP A 85 2.52 -11.28 -28.25
CA TRP A 85 3.97 -11.49 -28.18
C TRP A 85 4.29 -12.98 -28.32
N PRO A 86 4.25 -13.55 -29.54
CA PRO A 86 4.41 -14.99 -29.75
C PRO A 86 5.76 -15.50 -29.23
N ASP A 87 6.81 -14.70 -29.34
CA ASP A 87 8.15 -15.06 -28.86
C ASP A 87 8.22 -15.23 -27.34
N LEU A 88 7.36 -14.51 -26.59
CA LEU A 88 7.32 -14.55 -25.12
C LEU A 88 6.38 -15.64 -24.58
N THR A 89 5.42 -16.09 -25.37
CA THR A 89 4.47 -17.14 -24.98
C THR A 89 4.88 -18.54 -25.44
N SER A 90 5.78 -18.62 -26.43
CA SER A 90 6.24 -19.91 -27.00
C SER A 90 7.15 -20.70 -26.06
N ASP A 91 7.90 -20.02 -25.18
CA ASP A 91 8.77 -20.63 -24.18
C ASP A 91 8.42 -20.07 -22.79
N PRO A 92 8.09 -20.93 -21.80
CA PRO A 92 7.86 -20.51 -20.42
C PRO A 92 8.97 -19.67 -19.80
N ASN A 93 10.22 -19.84 -20.25
CA ASN A 93 11.36 -19.10 -19.74
C ASN A 93 11.66 -17.81 -20.52
N ALA A 94 11.13 -17.65 -21.75
CA ALA A 94 11.42 -16.47 -22.57
C ALA A 94 10.97 -15.16 -21.91
N TRP A 95 9.89 -15.20 -21.13
CA TRP A 95 9.47 -14.05 -20.32
C TRP A 95 10.49 -13.72 -19.23
N GLN A 96 10.95 -14.72 -18.47
CA GLN A 96 11.92 -14.51 -17.40
C GLN A 96 13.24 -13.98 -17.96
N ASP A 97 13.74 -14.58 -19.05
CA ASP A 97 14.96 -14.15 -19.72
C ASP A 97 14.82 -12.71 -20.25
N PHE A 98 13.67 -12.37 -20.84
CA PHE A 98 13.39 -11.02 -21.32
C PHE A 98 13.37 -9.99 -20.18
N VAL A 99 12.71 -10.31 -19.07
CA VAL A 99 12.69 -9.45 -17.87
C VAL A 99 14.09 -9.29 -17.30
N ALA A 100 14.87 -10.37 -17.18
CA ALA A 100 16.24 -10.35 -16.67
C ALA A 100 17.19 -9.54 -17.56
N GLU A 101 17.01 -9.58 -18.88
CA GLU A 101 17.79 -8.77 -19.83
C GLU A 101 17.54 -7.27 -19.65
N HIS A 102 16.29 -6.88 -19.36
CA HIS A 102 15.88 -5.47 -19.24
C HIS A 102 15.97 -4.95 -17.79
N TYR A 103 16.13 -5.84 -16.81
CA TYR A 103 16.34 -5.50 -15.42
C TYR A 103 17.84 -5.49 -15.11
N ALA A 104 18.46 -4.32 -15.21
CA ALA A 104 19.75 -4.10 -14.59
C ALA A 104 19.52 -4.07 -13.08
N HIS A 105 19.71 -5.23 -12.40
CA HIS A 105 19.86 -5.22 -10.95
C HIS A 105 20.84 -4.09 -10.61
N PRO A 106 20.49 -3.10 -9.77
CA PRO A 106 21.53 -2.34 -9.11
C PRO A 106 22.36 -3.40 -8.40
N LYS A 107 23.58 -3.65 -8.90
CA LYS A 107 24.61 -4.35 -8.14
C LYS A 107 24.76 -3.53 -6.87
N ILE A 108 24.01 -3.88 -5.84
CA ILE A 108 24.43 -3.61 -4.49
C ILE A 108 25.77 -4.32 -4.45
N GLU A 109 26.86 -3.56 -4.47
CA GLU A 109 28.19 -4.09 -4.29
C GLU A 109 28.12 -4.98 -3.05
N GLU A 110 28.12 -6.28 -3.31
CA GLU A 110 28.12 -7.33 -2.32
C GLU A 110 29.38 -7.10 -1.51
N ASN A 111 29.25 -6.38 -0.41
CA ASN A 111 30.28 -6.33 0.60
C ASN A 111 30.51 -7.79 1.01
N ASP A 112 31.71 -8.25 0.71
CA ASP A 112 32.29 -9.59 0.85
C ASP A 112 32.27 -10.07 2.32
N THR A 113 31.09 -10.20 2.89
CA THR A 113 30.84 -10.92 4.13
C THR A 113 30.20 -12.24 3.73
N GLY A 114 31.03 -13.25 3.46
CA GLY A 114 30.67 -14.58 3.01
C GLY A 114 29.68 -15.33 3.91
N LEU A 115 28.42 -14.91 3.89
CA LEU A 115 27.26 -15.60 4.40
C LEU A 115 26.39 -15.90 3.17
N GLY A 116 26.43 -17.17 2.76
CA GLY A 116 25.79 -17.66 1.56
C GLY A 116 24.28 -17.45 1.53
N GLU A 117 23.76 -17.56 0.30
CA GLU A 117 22.36 -17.83 -0.05
C GLU A 117 21.32 -17.04 0.76
N THR A 118 20.84 -15.94 0.15
CA THR A 118 19.68 -15.18 0.61
C THR A 118 18.39 -16.02 0.52
N VAL A 119 18.26 -17.01 1.40
CA VAL A 119 16.98 -17.62 1.78
C VAL A 119 16.25 -16.58 2.63
N GLY A 120 15.49 -15.69 1.98
CA GLY A 120 14.69 -14.66 2.66
C GLY A 120 14.81 -13.24 2.10
N GLY A 121 15.40 -13.03 0.92
CA GLY A 121 15.26 -11.77 0.20
C GLY A 121 13.81 -11.54 -0.24
N PRO A 122 13.36 -10.27 -0.41
CA PRO A 122 12.06 -10.01 -1.02
C PRO A 122 11.96 -10.76 -2.35
N PRO A 123 10.79 -11.32 -2.71
CA PRO A 123 10.64 -12.10 -3.92
C PRO A 123 11.15 -11.30 -5.13
N SER A 124 11.88 -11.97 -6.01
CA SER A 124 12.48 -11.34 -7.18
C SER A 124 11.41 -10.62 -8.00
N LEU A 125 11.72 -9.41 -8.44
CA LEU A 125 10.75 -8.53 -9.11
C LEU A 125 10.15 -9.18 -10.37
N GLU A 126 10.93 -10.01 -11.04
CA GLU A 126 10.53 -10.88 -12.15
C GLU A 126 9.35 -11.81 -11.82
N ALA A 127 9.25 -12.31 -10.60
CA ALA A 127 8.17 -13.21 -10.17
C ALA A 127 6.84 -12.46 -9.95
N LYS A 128 6.91 -11.14 -9.78
CA LYS A 128 5.77 -10.24 -9.54
C LYS A 128 5.23 -9.63 -10.83
N LEU A 129 6.02 -9.65 -11.91
CA LEU A 129 5.68 -9.08 -13.20
C LEU A 129 4.76 -10.00 -14.00
N PHE A 130 3.82 -9.40 -14.72
CA PHE A 130 2.86 -10.09 -15.56
C PHE A 130 2.50 -9.26 -16.80
N LEU A 131 1.93 -9.91 -17.80
CA LEU A 131 1.61 -9.29 -19.09
C LEU A 131 0.13 -9.46 -19.40
N LEU A 132 -0.53 -8.34 -19.73
CA LEU A 132 -1.92 -8.28 -20.14
C LEU A 132 -2.03 -7.87 -21.61
N ASN A 133 -3.04 -8.40 -22.28
CA ASN A 133 -3.44 -7.93 -23.61
C ASN A 133 -4.20 -6.59 -23.54
N GLN A 134 -4.58 -6.05 -24.70
CA GLN A 134 -5.37 -4.82 -24.81
C GLN A 134 -6.72 -4.88 -24.05
N ASP A 135 -7.35 -6.05 -23.98
CA ASP A 135 -8.63 -6.28 -23.30
C ASP A 135 -8.50 -6.49 -21.79
N GLY A 136 -7.27 -6.53 -21.25
CA GLY A 136 -6.99 -6.82 -19.85
C GLY A 136 -6.95 -8.32 -19.50
N ALA A 137 -6.96 -9.21 -20.49
CA ALA A 137 -6.75 -10.64 -20.29
C ALA A 137 -5.26 -10.94 -20.05
N GLU A 138 -4.99 -11.83 -19.09
CA GLU A 138 -3.63 -12.29 -18.77
C GLU A 138 -3.06 -13.12 -19.92
N ILE A 139 -1.98 -12.64 -20.53
CA ILE A 139 -1.16 -13.40 -21.48
C ILE A 139 -0.11 -14.20 -20.71
N ILE A 140 0.53 -13.55 -19.73
CA ILE A 140 1.48 -14.16 -18.80
C ILE A 140 0.99 -13.83 -17.40
N ALA A 141 0.72 -14.87 -16.60
CA ALA A 141 0.27 -14.71 -15.23
C ALA A 141 1.45 -14.41 -14.29
N PRO A 142 1.25 -13.62 -13.21
CA PRO A 142 2.28 -13.41 -12.21
C PRO A 142 2.54 -14.71 -11.44
N GLN A 143 3.80 -14.99 -11.10
CA GLN A 143 4.13 -16.13 -10.25
C GLN A 143 3.72 -15.89 -8.80
N ILE A 144 3.77 -14.63 -8.37
CA ILE A 144 3.31 -14.18 -7.05
C ILE A 144 2.19 -13.18 -7.29
N ARG A 145 0.98 -13.52 -6.87
CA ARG A 145 -0.18 -12.63 -6.98
C ARG A 145 -0.33 -11.82 -5.70
N GLY A 146 -0.12 -10.51 -5.82
CA GLY A 146 -0.32 -9.54 -4.75
C GLY A 146 -1.73 -8.94 -4.71
N ASP A 147 -2.07 -8.29 -3.59
CA ASP A 147 -3.32 -7.55 -3.40
C ASP A 147 -3.27 -6.14 -4.01
N VAL A 148 -2.05 -5.60 -4.17
CA VAL A 148 -1.81 -4.31 -4.82
C VAL A 148 -1.25 -4.56 -6.21
N VAL A 149 -1.86 -3.94 -7.22
CA VAL A 149 -1.50 -4.10 -8.63
C VAL A 149 -1.36 -2.73 -9.25
N GLU A 150 -0.23 -2.48 -9.90
CA GLU A 150 0.00 -1.31 -10.75
C GLU A 150 0.30 -1.78 -12.18
N THR A 151 -0.12 -1.01 -13.18
CA THR A 151 0.03 -1.35 -14.59
C THR A 151 0.63 -0.22 -15.40
N LEU A 152 1.42 -0.60 -16.40
CA LEU A 152 2.13 0.29 -17.31
C LEU A 152 1.67 0.00 -18.73
N PRO A 153 1.19 1.03 -19.48
CA PRO A 153 0.73 0.84 -20.84
C PRO A 153 1.88 0.50 -21.77
N ILE A 154 1.66 -0.47 -22.64
CA ILE A 154 2.54 -0.79 -23.76
C ILE A 154 2.01 -0.05 -24.99
N LEU A 155 2.81 0.88 -25.51
CA LEU A 155 2.45 1.71 -26.66
C LEU A 155 3.27 1.30 -27.88
N LEU A 156 2.66 1.34 -29.07
CA LEU A 156 3.41 1.18 -30.31
C LEU A 156 4.34 2.38 -30.55
N PRO A 157 5.45 2.19 -31.30
CA PRO A 157 6.34 3.28 -31.67
C PRO A 157 5.59 4.42 -32.35
N GLY A 158 5.66 5.62 -31.76
CA GLY A 158 4.98 6.82 -32.28
C GLY A 158 3.53 7.00 -31.81
N GLN A 159 2.98 6.06 -31.04
CA GLN A 159 1.64 6.14 -30.44
C GLN A 159 1.73 6.62 -28.98
N LYS A 160 0.78 7.45 -28.53
CA LYS A 160 0.80 8.04 -27.18
C LYS A 160 -0.38 7.67 -26.27
N GLU A 161 -1.49 7.21 -26.84
CA GLU A 161 -2.76 7.15 -26.09
C GLU A 161 -3.50 5.81 -26.18
N ALA A 162 -3.19 4.98 -27.17
CA ALA A 162 -3.87 3.70 -27.38
C ALA A 162 -2.90 2.55 -27.10
N PRO A 163 -2.93 1.97 -25.88
CA PRO A 163 -2.08 0.85 -25.55
C PRO A 163 -2.53 -0.43 -26.24
N VAL A 164 -1.55 -1.24 -26.64
CA VAL A 164 -1.76 -2.59 -27.22
C VAL A 164 -1.74 -3.68 -26.16
N GLY A 165 -1.34 -3.33 -24.94
CA GLY A 165 -1.36 -4.19 -23.76
C GLY A 165 -0.81 -3.48 -22.55
N TRP A 166 -0.62 -4.22 -21.47
CA TRP A 166 -0.14 -3.67 -20.21
C TRP A 166 0.88 -4.60 -19.56
N VAL A 167 1.96 -4.04 -19.05
CA VAL A 167 2.83 -4.73 -18.10
C VAL A 167 2.29 -4.43 -16.71
N GLY A 168 2.03 -5.45 -15.91
CA GLY A 168 1.61 -5.28 -14.53
C GLY A 168 2.67 -5.75 -13.55
N LEU A 169 2.71 -5.12 -12.38
CA LEU A 169 3.50 -5.54 -11.24
C LEU A 169 2.55 -5.70 -10.06
N SER A 170 2.65 -6.83 -9.36
CA SER A 170 1.85 -7.07 -8.16
C SER A 170 2.71 -7.16 -6.91
N SER A 171 2.22 -6.60 -5.80
CA SER A 171 2.91 -6.67 -4.51
C SER A 171 1.99 -7.25 -3.44
N VAL A 172 2.57 -8.14 -2.64
CA VAL A 172 1.93 -8.64 -1.42
C VAL A 172 2.06 -7.52 -0.39
N ALA A 173 0.94 -7.03 0.14
CA ALA A 173 0.99 -6.16 1.29
C ALA A 173 1.53 -7.00 2.46
N ASP A 174 2.74 -6.71 2.93
CA ASP A 174 3.23 -7.33 4.16
C ASP A 174 2.27 -6.95 5.29
N VAL A 175 1.63 -7.96 5.88
CA VAL A 175 0.69 -7.85 7.02
C VAL A 175 1.46 -7.91 8.34
#